data_AF-A0A7R9Z521-F1
#
_entry.id   AF-A0A7R9Z521-F1
#
_cell.length_a   1.000
_cell.length_b   1.000
_cell.length_c   1.000
_cell.angle_alpha   90.00
_cell.angle_beta   90.00
_cell.angle_gamma   90.00
#
_symmetry.space_group_name_H-M   'P 1'
#
loop_
_entity.id
_entity.type
_entity.pdbx_description
1 polymer ?
#
loop_
_entity_poly.entity_id
_entity_poly.type
_entity_poly.pdbx_seq_one_letter_code
_entity_poly.pdbx_strand_id
1 'polypeptide(L)'
;RGADVLNGLISVDITFEGPEHGGIGSTAYSAQIVQDACDETGLLPEGTPVFQAIMVIKELLAQRRLNEPFSGGLSSYALLLLVVAVMKERKIIREEMDRIERQRRA
;
A
#
# COMPACT_ATOMS: atom_id res chain seq x y z
N ARG A 1 14.24 13.55 -10.88
CA ARG A 1 13.15 12.58 -11.12
C ARG A 1 12.21 13.00 -12.24
N GLY A 2 11.77 14.27 -12.36
CA GLY A 2 10.85 14.68 -13.44
C GLY A 2 11.43 14.63 -14.87
N ALA A 3 12.71 14.99 -15.06
CA ALA A 3 13.32 15.05 -16.40
C ALA A 3 13.59 13.67 -17.02
N ASP A 4 14.03 12.70 -16.20
CA ASP A 4 14.38 11.36 -16.69
C ASP A 4 13.13 10.59 -17.17
N VAL A 5 12.01 10.75 -16.46
CA VAL A 5 10.72 10.14 -16.83
C VAL A 5 10.17 10.73 -18.13
N LEU A 6 10.32 12.05 -18.35
CA LEU A 6 9.91 12.70 -19.61
C LEU A 6 10.73 12.22 -20.82
N ASN A 7 11.97 11.77 -20.59
CA ASN A 7 12.82 11.18 -21.62
C ASN A 7 12.62 9.67 -21.79
N GLY A 8 11.62 9.09 -21.12
CA GLY A 8 11.31 7.65 -21.19
C GLY A 8 12.34 6.76 -20.48
N LEU A 9 13.20 7.33 -19.65
CA LEU A 9 14.22 6.57 -18.91
C LEU A 9 13.61 6.00 -17.62
N ILE A 10 13.85 4.71 -17.38
CA ILE A 10 13.40 3.99 -16.20
C ILE A 10 14.62 3.68 -15.33
N SER A 11 14.59 4.13 -14.07
CA SER A 11 15.59 3.76 -13.08
C SER A 11 15.43 2.28 -12.71
N VAL A 12 16.52 1.51 -12.78
CA VAL A 12 16.55 0.09 -12.42
C VAL A 12 17.54 -0.11 -11.27
N ASP A 13 17.11 -0.82 -10.24
CA ASP A 13 17.93 -1.29 -9.12
C ASP A 13 18.12 -2.80 -9.25
N ILE A 14 19.36 -3.28 -9.17
CA ILE A 14 19.71 -4.70 -9.37
C ILE A 14 20.39 -5.21 -8.10
N THR A 15 19.73 -6.16 -7.44
CA THR A 15 20.22 -6.80 -6.22
C THR A 15 20.50 -8.27 -6.48
N PHE A 16 21.63 -8.77 -5.97
CA PHE A 16 22.02 -10.18 -6.04
C PHE A 16 21.86 -10.82 -4.66
N GLU A 17 20.73 -11.48 -4.43
CA GLU A 17 20.45 -12.25 -3.22
C GLU A 17 19.89 -13.64 -3.58
N GLY A 18 19.86 -14.54 -2.59
CA GLY A 18 19.28 -15.88 -2.77
C GLY A 18 17.77 -15.85 -3.01
N PRO A 19 17.15 -16.99 -3.37
CA PRO A 19 15.73 -17.07 -3.71
C PRO A 19 14.78 -16.70 -2.55
N GLU A 20 15.27 -16.71 -1.31
CA GLU A 20 14.49 -16.31 -0.12
C GLU A 20 14.58 -14.80 0.17
N HIS A 21 15.04 -13.99 -0.80
CA HIS A 21 15.19 -12.56 -0.58
C HIS A 21 13.84 -11.87 -0.29
N GLY A 22 13.83 -10.98 0.70
CA GLY A 22 12.62 -10.30 1.17
C GLY A 22 11.93 -9.45 0.10
N GLY A 23 12.65 -9.08 -0.96
CA GLY A 23 12.09 -8.37 -2.13
C GLY A 23 11.03 -9.17 -2.89
N ILE A 24 11.19 -10.50 -3.03
CA ILE A 24 10.16 -11.33 -3.70
C ILE A 24 8.90 -11.36 -2.84
N GLY A 25 9.05 -11.68 -1.55
CA GLY A 25 7.93 -11.81 -0.62
C GLY A 25 7.14 -10.52 -0.46
N SER A 26 7.83 -9.38 -0.31
CA SER A 26 7.18 -8.07 -0.21
C SER A 26 6.45 -7.67 -1.49
N THR A 27 6.99 -8.01 -2.66
CA THR A 27 6.34 -7.76 -3.95
C THR A 27 5.09 -8.62 -4.12
N ALA A 28 5.19 -9.93 -3.83
CA ALA A 28 4.06 -10.85 -3.87
C ALA A 28 2.94 -10.42 -2.91
N TYR A 29 3.29 -10.03 -1.69
CA TYR A 29 2.32 -9.50 -0.73
C TYR A 29 1.66 -8.22 -1.23
N SER A 30 2.42 -7.28 -1.80
CA SER A 30 1.88 -6.04 -2.33
C SER A 30 0.89 -6.27 -3.48
N ALA A 31 1.21 -7.22 -4.37
CA ALA A 31 0.32 -7.62 -5.46
C ALA A 31 -0.97 -8.25 -4.93
N GLN A 32 -0.88 -9.11 -3.91
CA GLN A 32 -2.04 -9.73 -3.30
C GLN A 32 -2.98 -8.70 -2.68
N ILE A 33 -2.47 -7.70 -1.96
CA ILE A 33 -3.31 -6.65 -1.37
C ILE A 33 -4.11 -5.88 -2.43
N VAL A 34 -3.49 -5.58 -3.57
CA VAL A 34 -4.18 -4.92 -4.68
C VAL A 34 -5.23 -5.85 -5.28
N GLN A 35 -4.90 -7.12 -5.50
CA GLN A 35 -5.84 -8.11 -6.03
C GLN A 35 -7.05 -8.29 -5.11
N ASP A 36 -6.84 -8.45 -3.81
CA ASP A 36 -7.92 -8.57 -2.81
C ASP A 36 -8.87 -7.36 -2.86
N ALA A 37 -8.32 -6.15 -3.00
CA ALA A 37 -9.12 -4.93 -3.10
C ALA A 37 -9.91 -4.87 -4.42
N CYS A 38 -9.33 -5.32 -5.53
CA CYS A 38 -10.02 -5.43 -6.81
C CYS A 38 -11.16 -6.45 -6.72
N ASP A 39 -10.91 -7.62 -6.12
CA ASP A 39 -11.89 -8.70 -5.98
C ASP A 39 -13.06 -8.28 -5.07
N GLU A 40 -12.79 -7.55 -3.98
CA GLU A 40 -13.82 -7.04 -3.07
C GLU A 40 -14.71 -5.97 -3.73
N THR A 41 -14.14 -5.12 -4.59
CA THR A 41 -14.84 -3.95 -5.15
C THR A 41 -15.36 -4.15 -6.57
N GLY A 42 -14.85 -5.16 -7.29
CA GLY A 42 -15.09 -5.33 -8.73
C GLY A 42 -14.46 -4.25 -9.61
N LEU A 43 -13.52 -3.46 -9.07
CA LEU A 43 -12.88 -2.34 -9.76
C LEU A 43 -11.46 -2.71 -10.22
N LEU A 44 -10.95 -1.95 -11.20
CA LEU A 44 -9.53 -1.94 -11.52
C LEU A 44 -8.70 -1.36 -10.36
N PRO A 45 -7.40 -1.68 -10.25
CA PRO A 45 -6.54 -1.23 -9.15
C PRO A 45 -6.68 0.26 -8.82
N GLU A 46 -6.59 1.13 -9.83
CA GLU A 46 -6.69 2.58 -9.73
C GLU A 46 -8.06 3.09 -9.26
N GLY A 47 -9.09 2.25 -9.40
CA GLY A 47 -10.44 2.51 -8.90
C GLY A 47 -10.63 2.11 -7.44
N THR A 48 -9.75 1.28 -6.88
CA THR A 48 -9.88 0.83 -5.49
C THR A 48 -9.52 1.94 -4.49
N PRO A 49 -10.29 2.14 -3.40
CA PRO A 49 -9.97 3.14 -2.39
C PRO A 49 -8.59 2.94 -1.74
N VAL A 50 -8.16 1.68 -1.60
CA VAL A 50 -6.85 1.31 -1.03
C VAL A 50 -5.72 1.84 -1.88
N PHE A 51 -5.75 1.57 -3.18
CA PHE A 51 -4.74 2.03 -4.11
C PHE A 51 -4.70 3.56 -4.16
N GLN A 52 -5.86 4.20 -4.25
CA GLN A 52 -5.94 5.67 -4.26
C GLN A 52 -5.34 6.28 -2.99
N ALA A 53 -5.68 5.76 -1.81
CA ALA A 53 -5.12 6.23 -0.54
C ALA A 53 -3.58 6.06 -0.50
N ILE A 54 -3.07 4.89 -0.88
CA ILE A 54 -1.63 4.63 -0.93
C ILE A 54 -0.93 5.62 -1.88
N MET A 55 -1.47 5.83 -3.08
CA MET A 55 -0.86 6.72 -4.07
C MET A 55 -0.84 8.18 -3.62
N VAL A 56 -1.95 8.67 -3.07
CA VAL A 56 -2.04 10.05 -2.55
C VAL A 56 -1.06 10.26 -1.39
N ILE A 57 -1.03 9.33 -0.42
CA ILE A 57 -0.11 9.45 0.73
C ILE A 57 1.35 9.33 0.26
N LYS A 58 1.64 8.40 -0.67
CA LYS A 58 2.99 8.22 -1.22
C LYS A 58 3.49 9.50 -1.88
N GLU A 59 2.67 10.11 -2.73
CA GLU A 59 3.03 11.36 -3.39
C GLU A 59 3.22 12.50 -2.39
N LEU A 60 2.32 12.64 -1.41
CA LEU A 60 2.47 13.62 -0.33
C LEU A 60 3.78 13.46 0.45
N LEU A 61 4.13 12.23 0.83
CA LEU A 61 5.38 11.94 1.54
C LEU A 61 6.61 12.18 0.66
N ALA A 62 6.55 11.83 -0.63
CA ALA A 62 7.63 12.06 -1.58
C ALA A 62 7.92 13.56 -1.74
N GLN A 63 6.88 14.40 -1.87
CA GLN A 63 7.02 15.86 -1.96
C GLN A 63 7.70 16.48 -0.71
N ARG A 64 7.55 15.83 0.44
CA ARG A 64 8.15 16.26 1.73
C ARG A 64 9.48 15.56 2.03
N ARG A 65 10.02 14.76 1.10
CA ARG A 65 11.23 13.92 1.30
C ARG A 65 11.10 12.94 2.47
N LEU A 66 9.87 12.53 2.78
CA LEU A 66 9.55 11.55 3.81
C LEU A 66 9.39 10.13 3.25
N ASN A 67 9.41 9.95 1.92
CA ASN A 67 9.44 8.63 1.26
C ASN A 67 10.84 8.29 0.68
N GLU A 68 11.88 8.51 1.47
CA GLU A 68 13.29 8.32 1.09
C GLU A 68 14.02 7.46 2.15
N PRO A 69 14.01 6.11 2.03
CA PRO A 69 14.50 5.22 3.09
C PRO A 69 15.98 5.43 3.46
N PHE A 70 16.83 5.73 2.47
CA PHE A 70 18.26 5.98 2.71
C PHE A 70 18.57 7.32 3.38
N SER A 71 17.54 8.16 3.58
CA SER A 71 17.65 9.46 4.24
C SER A 71 16.84 9.53 5.54
N GLY A 72 16.41 8.37 6.07
CA GLY A 72 15.62 8.27 7.30
C GLY A 72 14.10 8.41 7.08
N GLY A 73 13.64 8.50 5.84
CA GLY A 73 12.22 8.46 5.48
C GLY A 73 11.66 7.03 5.45
N LEU A 74 10.36 6.91 5.18
CA LEU A 74 9.69 5.63 5.00
C LEU A 74 9.98 5.04 3.62
N SER A 75 10.13 3.71 3.54
CA SER A 75 10.06 3.02 2.25
C SER A 75 8.61 3.00 1.74
N SER A 76 8.41 2.84 0.43
CA SER A 76 7.05 2.65 -0.12
C SER A 76 6.38 1.38 0.43
N TYR A 77 7.15 0.34 0.75
CA TYR A 77 6.62 -0.88 1.38
C TYR A 77 6.18 -0.65 2.83
N ALA A 78 6.95 0.12 3.62
CA ALA A 78 6.54 0.50 4.98
C ALA A 78 5.24 1.31 4.97
N LEU A 79 5.07 2.21 4.00
CA LEU A 79 3.82 2.93 3.80
C LEU A 79 2.65 2.00 3.47
N LEU A 80 2.83 1.04 2.56
CA LEU A 80 1.81 0.04 2.25
C LEU A 80 1.37 -0.70 3.52
N LEU A 81 2.33 -1.22 4.30
CA LEU A 81 2.05 -1.92 5.55
C LEU A 81 1.29 -1.06 6.55
N LEU A 82 1.66 0.23 6.68
CA LEU A 82 0.95 1.19 7.53
C LEU A 82 -0.51 1.34 7.11
N VAL A 83 -0.78 1.55 5.82
CA VAL A 83 -2.16 1.69 5.31
C VAL A 83 -2.95 0.41 5.57
N VAL A 84 -2.39 -0.76 5.25
CA VAL A 84 -3.04 -2.06 5.47
C VAL A 84 -3.37 -2.28 6.95
N ALA A 85 -2.45 -1.95 7.86
CA ALA A 85 -2.68 -2.08 9.30
C ALA A 85 -3.86 -1.23 9.76
N VAL A 86 -3.90 0.05 9.36
CA VAL A 86 -4.99 0.97 9.68
C VAL A 86 -6.33 0.48 9.11
N MET A 87 -6.34 -0.04 7.88
CA MET A 87 -7.55 -0.57 7.27
C MET A 87 -8.10 -1.79 7.98
N LYS A 88 -7.24 -2.74 8.35
CA LYS A 88 -7.62 -3.94 9.11
C LYS A 88 -8.20 -3.56 10.47
N GLU A 89 -7.55 -2.64 11.19
CA GLU A 89 -8.04 -2.14 12.47
C GLU A 89 -9.43 -1.50 12.33
N ARG A 90 -9.63 -0.65 11.30
CA ARG A 90 -10.93 -0.02 11.03
C ARG A 90 -12.03 -1.03 10.68
N LYS A 91 -11.70 -2.12 9.99
CA LYS A 91 -12.63 -3.20 9.67
C LYS A 91 -13.11 -3.90 10.95
N ILE A 92 -12.18 -4.29 11.82
CA ILE A 92 -12.49 -4.93 13.11
C ILE A 92 -13.39 -4.04 13.97
N ILE A 93 -13.05 -2.75 14.07
CA ILE A 93 -13.86 -1.78 14.84
C ILE A 93 -15.29 -1.71 14.29
N ARG A 94 -15.46 -1.68 12.97
CA ARG A 94 -16.78 -1.62 12.33
C ARG A 94 -17.59 -2.89 12.59
N GLU A 95 -16.99 -4.06 12.44
CA GLU A 95 -17.65 -5.35 12.68
C GLU A 95 -18.14 -5.50 14.13
N GLU A 96 -17.35 -5.05 15.11
CA GLU A 96 -17.74 -5.05 16.51
C GLU A 96 -18.89 -4.06 16.79
N MET A 97 -18.85 -2.86 16.21
CA MET A 97 -19.95 -1.90 16.32
C MET A 97 -21.26 -2.47 15.75
N ASP A 98 -21.20 -3.11 14.58
CA ASP A 98 -22.37 -3.73 13.93
C ASP A 98 -22.90 -4.93 14.73
N ARG A 99 -22.03 -5.65 15.45
CA ARG A 99 -22.42 -6.74 16.36
C ARG A 99 -23.18 -6.19 17.58
N ILE A 100 -22.67 -5.14 18.21
CA ILE A 100 -23.30 -4.51 19.38
C ILE A 100 -24.67 -3.94 18.99
N GLU A 101 -24.78 -3.28 17.83
CA GLU A 101 -26.04 -2.71 17.36
C GLU A 101 -27.09 -3.79 17.09
N ARG A 102 -26.70 -4.95 16.54
CA ARG A 102 -27.60 -6.10 16.35
C ARG A 102 -28.10 -6.66 17.68
N GLN A 103 -27.24 -6.75 18.70
CA GLN A 103 -27.62 -7.21 20.04
C GLN A 103 -28.58 -6.25 20.74
N ARG A 104 -28.47 -4.93 20.51
CA ARG A 104 -29.39 -3.94 21.07
C ARG A 104 -30.79 -3.97 20.46
N ARG A 105 -30.91 -4.46 19.22
CA ARG A 105 -32.17 -4.52 18.47
C ARG A 105 -32.90 -5.85 18.64
N ALA A 106 -32.26 -6.87 19.20
CA ALA A 106 -32.83 -8.18 19.51
C ALA A 106 -33.44 -8.18 20.93
#